data_AF-A0A9X3MQ11-F1
#
_entry.id   AF-A0A9X3MQ11-F1
#
_cell.length_a   1.000
_cell.length_b   1.000
_cell.length_c   1.000
_cell.angle_alpha   90.00
_cell.angle_beta   90.00
_cell.angle_gamma   90.00
#
_symmetry.space_group_name_H-M   'P 1'
#
loop_
_entity.id
_entity.type
_entity.pdbx_description
1 polymer ?
#
loop_
_entity_poly.entity_id
_entity_poly.type
_entity_poly.pdbx_seq_one_letter_code
_entity_poly.pdbx_strand_id
1 'polypeptide(L)'
;MVQRSLIAALAALLLVPAAAQAATVSVHDGVLHVAGTAGSERIMFDQLNGGSISVWNMGIDDDLAAGSGCIQTSPSQAQCAPDGIERTLVELGGGDDEYLPGRFTIPTRVEGGAGDDTLADDTGVDELYGGEGDDVLWMDAGPDADPDVLYGGPGYDQASYGQFRGDGGIGVRLSIDGVANDGVPGEGDDIHTDIEALNGGYDDDVLIGTPGDNELDGRSGHDVLYGLGGDDLLRGGEDTDQLYGGEGFDVADYSWEWDPVVVTLDGQANDGTSGENDLVSGDIEGAVGGYGDDVLTGNAGDGLLAGLEGDDRIVDPGGEDLLEGDDGDDEIEAADGAADGVLCGDGFDAVWRDPGDEVDGDCERVTAGRRSVTPTPTPTPTPTATATATPTAGPVRNTVFPTRRPRPAQAPDVTPPTATVLQSTGRARAATLRRSGLLLTVRCNEICRASAEITGSRGTVASGARPGLSFQERRMRVRLSAAGKRALRPGRYQLKVTLTDRAGNKTTIVRPLRVK
;
A
#
# COMPACT_ATOMS: atom_id res chain seq x y z
N MET A 1 1.65 -82.21 5.18
CA MET A 1 1.94 -80.76 5.10
C MET A 1 1.90 -80.36 3.63
N VAL A 2 0.78 -79.78 3.20
CA VAL A 2 0.60 -79.22 1.86
C VAL A 2 0.19 -77.77 2.07
N GLN A 3 1.05 -76.86 1.63
CA GLN A 3 0.94 -75.42 1.81
C GLN A 3 0.05 -74.88 0.68
N ARG A 4 -1.11 -74.33 1.02
CA ARG A 4 -2.01 -73.64 0.07
C ARG A 4 -1.71 -72.14 0.09
N SER A 5 -1.27 -71.62 -1.04
CA SER A 5 -1.07 -70.20 -1.31
C SER A 5 -2.42 -69.49 -1.38
N LEU A 6 -2.64 -68.47 -0.52
CA LEU A 6 -3.69 -67.46 -0.71
C LEU A 6 -3.05 -66.26 -1.42
N ILE A 7 -3.54 -65.94 -2.62
CA ILE A 7 -3.26 -64.68 -3.32
C ILE A 7 -4.23 -63.65 -2.75
N ALA A 8 -3.73 -62.63 -2.06
CA ALA A 8 -4.51 -61.45 -1.69
C ALA A 8 -4.57 -60.50 -2.89
N ALA A 9 -5.76 -60.29 -3.43
CA ALA A 9 -6.02 -59.25 -4.42
C ALA A 9 -6.06 -57.89 -3.71
N LEU A 10 -5.03 -57.08 -3.94
CA LEU A 10 -4.98 -55.68 -3.51
C LEU A 10 -5.84 -54.87 -4.50
N ALA A 11 -7.04 -54.47 -4.09
CA ALA A 11 -7.83 -53.50 -4.84
C ALA A 11 -7.17 -52.12 -4.68
N ALA A 12 -6.51 -51.65 -5.73
CA ALA A 12 -6.09 -50.26 -5.83
C ALA A 12 -7.36 -49.40 -5.96
N LEU A 13 -7.75 -48.77 -4.85
CA LEU A 13 -8.74 -47.70 -4.84
C LEU A 13 -8.09 -46.52 -5.58
N LEU A 14 -8.39 -46.38 -6.88
CA LEU A 14 -8.10 -45.18 -7.64
C LEU A 14 -8.84 -44.02 -6.93
N LEU A 15 -8.09 -43.20 -6.20
CA LEU A 15 -8.50 -41.83 -5.90
C LEU A 15 -8.64 -41.14 -7.25
N VAL A 16 -9.88 -41.08 -7.74
CA VAL A 16 -10.24 -40.12 -8.79
C VAL A 16 -10.00 -38.75 -8.14
N PRO A 17 -9.14 -37.89 -8.68
CA PRO A 17 -9.09 -36.50 -8.21
C PRO A 17 -10.52 -35.97 -8.32
N ALA A 18 -11.05 -35.38 -7.26
CA ALA A 18 -12.31 -34.66 -7.34
C ALA A 18 -12.18 -33.74 -8.56
N ALA A 19 -13.08 -33.89 -9.54
CA ALA A 19 -13.12 -32.95 -10.65
C ALA A 19 -13.23 -31.56 -10.02
N ALA A 20 -12.36 -30.62 -10.42
CA ALA A 20 -12.54 -29.22 -10.08
C ALA A 20 -14.00 -28.89 -10.38
N GLN A 21 -14.77 -28.56 -9.35
CA GLN A 21 -16.16 -28.17 -9.53
C GLN A 21 -16.10 -26.76 -10.06
N ALA A 22 -16.72 -26.52 -11.21
CA ALA A 22 -16.93 -25.18 -11.72
C ALA A 22 -17.76 -24.38 -10.72
N ALA A 23 -17.59 -23.05 -10.72
CA ALA A 23 -18.49 -22.14 -10.03
C ALA A 23 -19.93 -22.41 -10.48
N THR A 24 -20.92 -22.09 -9.66
CA THR A 24 -22.33 -22.35 -9.95
C THR A 24 -23.19 -21.13 -9.75
N VAL A 25 -24.29 -21.04 -10.50
CA VAL A 25 -25.31 -20.00 -10.30
C VAL A 25 -26.71 -20.60 -10.34
N SER A 26 -27.55 -20.27 -9.37
CA SER A 26 -28.90 -20.78 -9.29
C SER A 26 -29.86 -19.79 -8.63
N VAL A 27 -31.16 -19.96 -8.89
CA VAL A 27 -32.23 -19.21 -8.24
C VAL A 27 -33.09 -20.20 -7.46
N HIS A 28 -33.25 -19.94 -6.16
CA HIS A 28 -34.20 -20.64 -5.30
C HIS A 28 -34.67 -19.74 -4.16
N ASP A 29 -35.93 -19.91 -3.75
CA ASP A 29 -36.54 -19.19 -2.62
C ASP A 29 -36.38 -17.65 -2.67
N GLY A 30 -36.42 -17.08 -3.89
CA GLY A 30 -36.29 -15.64 -4.12
C GLY A 30 -34.86 -15.11 -4.01
N VAL A 31 -33.86 -16.00 -3.99
CA VAL A 31 -32.44 -15.63 -3.93
C VAL A 31 -31.73 -16.07 -5.21
N LEU A 32 -30.97 -15.17 -5.82
CA LEU A 32 -29.94 -15.53 -6.79
C LEU A 32 -28.67 -15.90 -6.03
N HIS A 33 -28.24 -17.15 -6.11
CA HIS A 33 -27.06 -17.64 -5.43
C HIS A 33 -25.96 -17.95 -6.44
N VAL A 34 -24.80 -17.32 -6.27
CA VAL A 34 -23.55 -17.67 -6.93
C VAL A 34 -22.63 -18.30 -5.89
N ALA A 35 -22.07 -19.46 -6.21
CA ALA A 35 -21.08 -20.13 -5.39
C ALA A 35 -19.85 -20.44 -6.26
N GLY A 36 -18.73 -19.80 -5.95
CA GLY A 36 -17.43 -20.03 -6.55
C GLY A 36 -16.76 -21.29 -6.02
N THR A 37 -15.44 -21.35 -6.13
CA THR A 37 -14.67 -22.57 -5.94
C THR A 37 -13.60 -22.39 -4.86
N ALA A 38 -12.41 -22.96 -5.09
CA ALA A 38 -11.26 -22.79 -4.20
C ALA A 38 -10.05 -22.24 -4.97
N GLY A 39 -10.29 -21.73 -6.18
CA GLY A 39 -9.33 -20.95 -6.94
C GLY A 39 -10.01 -19.68 -7.45
N SER A 40 -9.21 -18.75 -7.97
CA SER A 40 -9.66 -17.41 -8.34
C SER A 40 -10.78 -17.33 -9.38
N GLU A 41 -11.89 -16.74 -9.00
CA GLU A 41 -13.02 -16.36 -9.82
C GLU A 41 -13.01 -14.87 -10.19
N ARG A 42 -13.59 -14.56 -11.35
CA ARG A 42 -13.96 -13.17 -11.70
C ARG A 42 -15.41 -13.14 -12.09
N ILE A 43 -16.28 -12.82 -11.14
CA ILE A 43 -17.72 -12.84 -11.34
C ILE A 43 -18.21 -11.47 -11.78
N MET A 44 -18.90 -11.43 -12.91
CA MET A 44 -19.55 -10.22 -13.41
C MET A 44 -21.06 -10.40 -13.49
N PHE A 45 -21.80 -9.34 -13.16
CA PHE A 45 -23.24 -9.25 -13.30
C PHE A 45 -23.63 -8.17 -14.30
N ASP A 46 -24.70 -8.40 -15.07
CA ASP A 46 -25.33 -7.34 -15.87
C ASP A 46 -26.83 -7.62 -16.00
N GLN A 47 -27.64 -6.64 -15.60
CA GLN A 47 -29.08 -6.68 -15.80
C GLN A 47 -29.43 -5.98 -17.11
N LEU A 48 -29.58 -6.78 -18.17
CA LEU A 48 -29.94 -6.24 -19.48
C LEU A 48 -31.39 -5.72 -19.48
N ASN A 49 -31.57 -4.53 -20.05
CA ASN A 49 -32.88 -3.93 -20.36
C ASN A 49 -33.74 -4.91 -21.19
N GLY A 50 -34.62 -5.65 -20.52
CA GLY A 50 -35.33 -6.79 -21.12
C GLY A 50 -35.61 -7.96 -20.16
N GLY A 51 -35.04 -7.93 -18.94
CA GLY A 51 -35.50 -8.77 -17.83
C GLY A 51 -34.81 -10.13 -17.73
N SER A 52 -33.51 -10.22 -18.00
CA SER A 52 -32.69 -11.39 -17.65
C SER A 52 -31.41 -10.92 -16.96
N ILE A 53 -31.04 -11.58 -15.87
CA ILE A 53 -29.76 -11.36 -15.20
C ILE A 53 -28.74 -12.25 -15.90
N SER A 54 -27.67 -11.64 -16.42
CA SER A 54 -26.56 -12.40 -16.99
C SER A 54 -25.43 -12.45 -15.96
N VAL A 55 -24.87 -13.65 -15.76
CA VAL A 55 -23.74 -13.88 -14.85
C VAL A 55 -22.61 -14.52 -15.65
N TRP A 56 -21.40 -14.00 -15.49
CA TRP A 56 -20.19 -14.49 -16.13
C TRP A 56 -19.15 -14.85 -15.10
N ASN A 57 -18.40 -15.92 -15.34
CA ASN A 57 -17.09 -16.14 -14.73
C ASN A 57 -16.01 -15.86 -15.79
N MET A 58 -15.12 -14.91 -15.51
CA MET A 58 -14.07 -14.46 -16.42
C MET A 58 -12.66 -14.72 -15.85
N GLY A 59 -12.57 -15.51 -14.77
CA GLY A 59 -11.35 -15.85 -14.06
C GLY A 59 -10.53 -16.93 -14.78
N ILE A 60 -9.52 -17.47 -14.08
CA ILE A 60 -8.73 -18.61 -14.56
C ILE A 60 -9.48 -19.89 -14.15
N ASP A 61 -9.84 -20.75 -15.11
CA ASP A 61 -10.82 -21.85 -14.94
C ASP A 61 -12.27 -21.34 -14.95
N ASP A 62 -12.58 -20.60 -16.02
CA ASP A 62 -13.74 -19.76 -16.31
C ASP A 62 -15.09 -20.49 -16.38
N ASP A 63 -15.18 -21.78 -16.03
CA ASP A 63 -16.44 -22.50 -16.12
C ASP A 63 -17.43 -22.00 -15.04
N LEU A 64 -18.67 -21.77 -15.46
CA LEU A 64 -19.81 -21.39 -14.61
C LEU A 64 -20.98 -22.31 -14.95
N ALA A 65 -21.43 -23.13 -14.02
CA ALA A 65 -22.52 -24.07 -14.22
C ALA A 65 -23.88 -23.48 -13.79
N ALA A 66 -24.83 -23.43 -14.72
CA ALA A 66 -26.20 -23.03 -14.45
C ALA A 66 -26.98 -24.11 -13.69
N GLY A 67 -27.48 -23.75 -12.50
CA GLY A 67 -28.38 -24.54 -11.67
C GLY A 67 -29.86 -24.25 -11.93
N SER A 68 -30.71 -24.52 -10.93
CA SER A 68 -32.15 -24.25 -11.03
C SER A 68 -32.43 -22.77 -11.29
N GLY A 69 -33.42 -22.45 -12.13
CA GLY A 69 -33.82 -21.06 -12.39
C GLY A 69 -32.91 -20.28 -13.35
N CYS A 70 -31.80 -20.89 -13.79
CA CYS A 70 -30.87 -20.31 -14.75
C CYS A 70 -30.72 -21.20 -15.99
N ILE A 71 -30.27 -20.60 -17.10
CA ILE A 71 -30.04 -21.24 -18.39
C ILE A 71 -28.58 -21.03 -18.75
N GLN A 72 -27.86 -22.13 -19.02
CA GLN A 72 -26.50 -22.08 -19.54
C GLN A 72 -26.46 -21.47 -20.95
N THR A 73 -25.67 -20.42 -21.18
CA THR A 73 -25.53 -19.79 -22.51
C THR A 73 -24.16 -20.03 -23.14
N SER A 74 -23.10 -20.14 -22.34
CA SER A 74 -21.76 -20.58 -22.72
C SER A 74 -21.13 -21.38 -21.57
N PRO A 75 -19.95 -22.00 -21.69
CA PRO A 75 -19.28 -22.65 -20.56
C PRO A 75 -19.07 -21.73 -19.35
N SER A 76 -18.90 -20.43 -19.59
CA SER A 76 -18.57 -19.41 -18.58
C SER A 76 -19.69 -18.41 -18.30
N GLN A 77 -20.91 -18.68 -18.79
CA GLN A 77 -22.02 -17.74 -18.71
C GLN A 77 -23.36 -18.45 -18.53
N ALA A 78 -24.17 -17.91 -17.63
CA ALA A 78 -25.57 -18.28 -17.46
C ALA A 78 -26.49 -17.05 -17.47
N GLN A 79 -27.77 -17.29 -17.76
CA GLN A 79 -28.83 -16.30 -17.67
C GLN A 79 -29.93 -16.76 -16.72
N CYS A 80 -30.30 -15.93 -15.76
CA CYS A 80 -31.31 -16.20 -14.75
C CYS A 80 -32.52 -15.26 -14.93
N ALA A 81 -33.72 -15.77 -14.63
CA ALA A 81 -34.92 -14.95 -14.68
C ALA A 81 -35.01 -14.07 -13.41
N PRO A 82 -35.17 -12.74 -13.51
CA PRO A 82 -35.20 -11.83 -12.37
C PRO A 82 -36.52 -11.86 -11.60
N ASP A 83 -37.59 -12.38 -12.21
CA ASP A 83 -38.93 -12.35 -11.61
C ASP A 83 -38.97 -13.10 -10.26
N GLY A 84 -39.22 -12.36 -9.19
CA GLY A 84 -39.34 -12.90 -7.83
C GLY A 84 -38.02 -13.06 -7.09
N ILE A 85 -36.91 -12.55 -7.62
CA ILE A 85 -35.64 -12.44 -6.90
C ILE A 85 -35.70 -11.18 -6.04
N GLU A 86 -35.51 -11.35 -4.74
CA GLU A 86 -35.58 -10.28 -3.73
C GLU A 86 -34.20 -9.91 -3.20
N ARG A 87 -33.20 -10.80 -3.36
CA ARG A 87 -31.80 -10.59 -2.95
C ARG A 87 -30.84 -11.49 -3.73
N THR A 88 -29.56 -11.14 -3.70
CA THR A 88 -28.47 -11.91 -4.28
C THR A 88 -27.49 -12.31 -3.18
N LEU A 89 -26.94 -13.52 -3.27
CA LEU A 89 -25.84 -14.00 -2.44
C LEU A 89 -24.74 -14.49 -3.36
N VAL A 90 -23.54 -13.93 -3.22
CA VAL A 90 -22.35 -14.31 -3.95
C VAL A 90 -21.34 -14.81 -2.92
N GLU A 91 -20.96 -16.08 -2.98
CA GLU A 91 -19.90 -16.67 -2.17
C GLU A 91 -18.77 -17.04 -3.13
N LEU A 92 -17.68 -16.28 -3.20
CA LEU A 92 -16.59 -16.51 -4.18
C LEU A 92 -15.70 -17.68 -3.74
N GLY A 93 -15.38 -17.76 -2.45
CA GLY A 93 -14.91 -18.99 -1.82
C GLY A 93 -13.44 -18.93 -1.48
N GLY A 94 -12.55 -19.03 -2.46
CA GLY A 94 -11.15 -18.71 -2.17
C GLY A 94 -10.22 -18.79 -3.36
N GLY A 95 -8.99 -18.32 -3.16
CA GLY A 95 -8.22 -17.70 -4.23
C GLY A 95 -8.49 -16.20 -4.22
N ASP A 96 -7.68 -15.46 -4.98
CA ASP A 96 -7.84 -14.01 -5.11
C ASP A 96 -8.98 -13.76 -6.12
N ASP A 97 -10.15 -13.37 -5.64
CA ASP A 97 -11.40 -13.29 -6.39
C ASP A 97 -11.76 -11.85 -6.76
N GLU A 98 -12.59 -11.68 -7.81
CA GLU A 98 -13.06 -10.37 -8.24
C GLU A 98 -14.56 -10.37 -8.50
N TYR A 99 -15.29 -9.49 -7.82
CA TYR A 99 -16.72 -9.24 -8.05
C TYR A 99 -16.91 -7.87 -8.69
N LEU A 100 -17.41 -7.85 -9.93
CA LEU A 100 -17.66 -6.63 -10.71
C LEU A 100 -19.12 -6.60 -11.17
N PRO A 101 -20.04 -6.02 -10.39
CA PRO A 101 -21.39 -5.83 -10.85
C PRO A 101 -21.44 -4.71 -11.90
N GLY A 102 -22.28 -4.92 -12.90
CA GLY A 102 -22.69 -3.88 -13.82
C GLY A 102 -23.84 -3.08 -13.22
N ARG A 103 -24.80 -2.69 -14.04
CA ARG A 103 -26.05 -2.09 -13.52
C ARG A 103 -26.89 -3.20 -12.91
N PHE A 104 -26.87 -3.29 -11.60
CA PHE A 104 -27.66 -4.19 -10.79
C PHE A 104 -28.25 -3.37 -9.64
N THR A 105 -29.40 -3.80 -9.12
CA THR A 105 -30.21 -3.01 -8.15
C THR A 105 -30.88 -3.92 -7.11
N ILE A 106 -30.56 -5.21 -7.17
CA ILE A 106 -31.12 -6.20 -6.26
C ILE A 106 -30.13 -6.28 -5.11
N PRO A 107 -30.55 -6.10 -3.86
CA PRO A 107 -29.66 -6.14 -2.71
C PRO A 107 -28.75 -7.38 -2.74
N THR A 108 -27.44 -7.16 -2.66
CA THR A 108 -26.43 -8.20 -2.83
C THR A 108 -25.59 -8.34 -1.58
N ARG A 109 -25.46 -9.57 -1.10
CA ARG A 109 -24.42 -9.94 -0.15
C ARG A 109 -23.30 -10.64 -0.89
N VAL A 110 -22.09 -10.13 -0.77
CA VAL A 110 -20.87 -10.71 -1.36
C VAL A 110 -19.96 -11.17 -0.24
N GLU A 111 -19.55 -12.43 -0.29
CA GLU A 111 -18.54 -13.03 0.58
C GLU A 111 -17.35 -13.41 -0.31
N GLY A 112 -16.24 -12.67 -0.20
CA GLY A 112 -15.00 -12.93 -0.95
C GLY A 112 -14.41 -14.28 -0.55
N GLY A 113 -14.05 -14.43 0.72
CA GLY A 113 -13.72 -15.72 1.30
C GLY A 113 -12.29 -15.79 1.76
N ALA A 114 -11.39 -16.37 0.98
CA ALA A 114 -9.99 -16.53 1.37
C ALA A 114 -9.06 -16.23 0.20
N GLY A 115 -8.16 -15.27 0.34
CA GLY A 115 -7.37 -14.72 -0.77
C GLY A 115 -7.50 -13.20 -0.75
N ASP A 116 -6.73 -12.53 -1.59
CA ASP A 116 -6.77 -11.07 -1.67
C ASP A 116 -7.86 -10.67 -2.70
N ASP A 117 -9.05 -10.33 -2.22
CA ASP A 117 -10.24 -10.16 -3.05
C ASP A 117 -10.48 -8.70 -3.48
N THR A 118 -11.13 -8.50 -4.62
CA THR A 118 -11.59 -7.19 -5.09
C THR A 118 -13.09 -7.20 -5.31
N LEU A 119 -13.83 -6.52 -4.44
CA LEU A 119 -15.29 -6.54 -4.44
C LEU A 119 -15.82 -5.14 -4.75
N ALA A 120 -16.61 -5.01 -5.82
CA ALA A 120 -17.32 -3.77 -6.11
C ALA A 120 -18.82 -3.93 -5.82
N ASP A 121 -19.45 -2.90 -5.26
CA ASP A 121 -20.90 -2.76 -5.09
C ASP A 121 -21.61 -2.31 -6.38
N ASP A 122 -22.94 -2.24 -6.32
CA ASP A 122 -23.79 -1.65 -7.34
C ASP A 122 -24.83 -0.69 -6.75
N THR A 123 -25.78 -0.23 -7.58
CA THR A 123 -26.76 0.78 -7.17
C THR A 123 -27.85 0.28 -6.20
N GLY A 124 -27.69 -0.89 -5.57
CA GLY A 124 -28.63 -1.43 -4.60
C GLY A 124 -27.97 -1.62 -3.22
N VAL A 125 -28.79 -1.72 -2.17
CA VAL A 125 -28.31 -1.98 -0.80
C VAL A 125 -27.49 -3.28 -0.73
N ASP A 126 -26.19 -3.14 -0.54
CA ASP A 126 -25.22 -4.23 -0.58
C ASP A 126 -24.51 -4.45 0.76
N GLU A 127 -24.09 -5.70 0.98
CA GLU A 127 -23.19 -6.08 2.08
C GLU A 127 -21.95 -6.74 1.48
N LEU A 128 -20.79 -6.10 1.59
CA LEU A 128 -19.51 -6.63 1.11
C LEU A 128 -18.70 -7.17 2.30
N TYR A 129 -18.26 -8.41 2.20
CA TYR A 129 -17.37 -9.06 3.15
C TYR A 129 -16.13 -9.52 2.39
N GLY A 130 -14.97 -8.93 2.68
CA GLY A 130 -13.68 -9.33 2.11
C GLY A 130 -13.36 -10.78 2.46
N GLY A 131 -13.05 -11.04 3.73
CA GLY A 131 -12.75 -12.39 4.21
C GLY A 131 -11.36 -12.49 4.80
N GLU A 132 -10.68 -13.62 4.60
CA GLU A 132 -9.26 -13.78 4.94
C GLU A 132 -8.41 -13.28 3.77
N GLY A 133 -7.43 -12.42 4.00
CA GLY A 133 -6.57 -11.88 2.94
C GLY A 133 -6.62 -10.36 2.94
N ASP A 134 -5.84 -9.73 2.06
CA ASP A 134 -5.79 -8.27 1.99
C ASP A 134 -6.78 -7.80 0.90
N ASP A 135 -7.96 -7.33 1.30
CA ASP A 135 -9.10 -7.12 0.41
C ASP A 135 -9.30 -5.64 0.00
N VAL A 136 -9.88 -5.43 -1.19
CA VAL A 136 -10.27 -4.09 -1.67
C VAL A 136 -11.76 -4.04 -1.99
N LEU A 137 -12.49 -3.23 -1.23
CA LEU A 137 -13.91 -3.00 -1.35
C LEU A 137 -14.13 -1.65 -2.06
N TRP A 138 -14.56 -1.71 -3.33
CA TRP A 138 -14.83 -0.55 -4.18
C TRP A 138 -16.28 -0.14 -4.09
N MET A 139 -16.51 1.14 -3.79
CA MET A 139 -17.84 1.74 -3.73
C MET A 139 -18.20 2.43 -5.05
N ASP A 140 -19.48 2.34 -5.40
CA ASP A 140 -20.05 2.87 -6.61
C ASP A 140 -20.34 4.35 -6.40
N ALA A 141 -20.21 5.07 -7.49
CA ALA A 141 -20.25 6.51 -7.46
C ALA A 141 -21.60 7.00 -7.96
N GLY A 142 -22.55 7.23 -7.05
CA GLY A 142 -23.86 7.72 -7.44
C GLY A 142 -24.59 8.55 -6.37
N PRO A 143 -25.23 9.70 -6.72
CA PRO A 143 -26.13 10.42 -5.80
C PRO A 143 -27.44 9.67 -5.50
N ASP A 144 -27.63 8.51 -6.13
CA ASP A 144 -28.76 7.61 -5.94
C ASP A 144 -28.40 6.44 -4.99
N ALA A 145 -27.22 6.47 -4.35
CA ALA A 145 -26.68 5.36 -3.60
C ALA A 145 -27.51 5.03 -2.35
N ASP A 146 -27.82 3.75 -2.26
CA ASP A 146 -28.45 3.11 -1.13
C ASP A 146 -27.35 2.87 -0.07
N PRO A 147 -27.68 2.79 1.24
CA PRO A 147 -26.68 2.59 2.27
C PRO A 147 -26.09 1.18 2.23
N ASP A 148 -24.77 1.08 2.12
CA ASP A 148 -24.05 -0.19 2.04
C ASP A 148 -23.30 -0.51 3.32
N VAL A 149 -22.90 -1.78 3.48
CA VAL A 149 -22.14 -2.24 4.64
C VAL A 149 -20.88 -2.95 4.20
N LEU A 150 -19.73 -2.50 4.71
CA LEU A 150 -18.42 -2.99 4.33
C LEU A 150 -17.73 -3.65 5.52
N TYR A 151 -17.31 -4.90 5.36
CA TYR A 151 -16.46 -5.64 6.30
C TYR A 151 -15.19 -6.08 5.58
N GLY A 152 -14.03 -5.73 6.13
CA GLY A 152 -12.74 -6.23 5.63
C GLY A 152 -12.57 -7.69 6.02
N GLY A 153 -12.24 -7.90 7.29
CA GLY A 153 -12.09 -9.23 7.87
C GLY A 153 -10.67 -9.41 8.41
N PRO A 154 -10.14 -10.65 8.44
CA PRO A 154 -8.73 -10.85 8.75
C PRO A 154 -7.80 -10.48 7.59
N GLY A 155 -7.09 -9.37 7.71
CA GLY A 155 -6.08 -8.98 6.74
C GLY A 155 -5.70 -7.52 6.88
N TYR A 156 -5.23 -6.93 5.79
CA TYR A 156 -5.15 -5.49 5.58
C TYR A 156 -6.16 -5.09 4.50
N ASP A 157 -7.22 -4.43 4.90
CA ASP A 157 -8.38 -4.22 4.04
C ASP A 157 -8.60 -2.74 3.71
N GLN A 158 -9.05 -2.47 2.48
CA GLN A 158 -9.28 -1.13 1.96
C GLN A 158 -10.74 -0.91 1.56
N ALA A 159 -11.36 0.16 2.07
CA ALA A 159 -12.58 0.73 1.49
C ALA A 159 -12.21 1.89 0.55
N SER A 160 -12.67 1.82 -0.71
CA SER A 160 -12.28 2.75 -1.76
C SER A 160 -13.47 3.41 -2.45
N TYR A 161 -13.56 4.72 -2.30
CA TYR A 161 -14.49 5.59 -3.04
C TYR A 161 -13.81 6.22 -4.26
N GLY A 162 -12.67 5.68 -4.71
CA GLY A 162 -11.81 6.27 -5.73
C GLY A 162 -12.41 6.40 -7.14
N GLN A 163 -13.58 5.82 -7.38
CA GLN A 163 -14.34 6.02 -8.63
C GLN A 163 -15.31 7.21 -8.55
N PHE A 164 -15.52 7.75 -7.34
CA PHE A 164 -16.46 8.81 -7.04
C PHE A 164 -16.01 10.16 -7.59
N ARG A 165 -16.74 10.61 -8.62
CA ARG A 165 -16.70 11.98 -9.14
C ARG A 165 -18.00 12.63 -8.70
N GLY A 166 -17.98 13.41 -7.64
CA GLY A 166 -19.16 14.04 -7.09
C GLY A 166 -19.91 14.88 -8.12
N ASP A 167 -21.24 14.92 -7.98
CA ASP A 167 -22.09 15.80 -8.78
C ASP A 167 -21.99 17.24 -8.26
N GLY A 168 -20.90 17.92 -8.64
CA GLY A 168 -20.71 19.34 -8.40
C GLY A 168 -19.91 19.73 -7.16
N GLY A 169 -18.86 18.97 -6.81
CA GLY A 169 -17.95 19.32 -5.71
C GLY A 169 -18.45 18.89 -4.33
N ILE A 170 -19.18 17.77 -4.27
CA ILE A 170 -19.60 17.17 -2.99
C ILE A 170 -18.71 15.95 -2.82
N GLY A 171 -17.75 15.99 -1.90
CA GLY A 171 -16.97 14.81 -1.51
C GLY A 171 -17.69 13.93 -0.48
N VAL A 172 -17.01 12.88 -0.06
CA VAL A 172 -17.45 11.88 0.89
C VAL A 172 -16.95 12.19 2.30
N ARG A 173 -17.68 11.70 3.29
CA ARG A 173 -17.20 11.65 4.68
C ARG A 173 -17.11 10.18 5.07
N LEU A 174 -15.92 9.73 5.37
CA LEU A 174 -15.63 8.33 5.66
C LEU A 174 -15.05 8.20 7.07
N SER A 175 -15.54 7.26 7.86
CA SER A 175 -15.05 6.92 9.19
C SER A 175 -15.05 5.42 9.43
N ILE A 176 -13.93 4.88 9.91
CA ILE A 176 -13.82 3.47 10.30
C ILE A 176 -14.36 3.31 11.74
N ASP A 177 -15.68 3.37 11.92
CA ASP A 177 -16.30 3.31 13.26
C ASP A 177 -17.50 2.35 13.40
N GLY A 178 -17.90 1.68 12.32
CA GLY A 178 -19.04 0.76 12.32
C GLY A 178 -20.37 1.46 12.61
N VAL A 179 -20.52 2.70 12.15
CA VAL A 179 -21.75 3.47 12.24
C VAL A 179 -22.14 3.90 10.83
N ALA A 180 -23.32 3.44 10.39
CA ALA A 180 -24.01 3.87 9.16
C ALA A 180 -24.16 5.41 9.01
N ASN A 181 -23.10 6.10 8.62
CA ASN A 181 -23.03 7.55 8.45
C ASN A 181 -21.98 8.01 7.43
N ASP A 182 -21.43 7.07 6.67
CA ASP A 182 -20.37 7.28 5.70
C ASP A 182 -20.92 7.53 4.28
N GLY A 183 -20.00 7.80 3.36
CA GLY A 183 -20.28 8.09 1.96
C GLY A 183 -20.62 9.58 1.70
N VAL A 184 -21.37 9.84 0.65
CA VAL A 184 -21.91 11.17 0.33
C VAL A 184 -22.95 11.59 1.37
N PRO A 185 -23.20 12.90 1.56
CA PRO A 185 -24.17 13.37 2.54
C PRO A 185 -25.58 12.78 2.36
N GLY A 186 -25.93 11.82 3.23
CA GLY A 186 -27.26 11.21 3.30
C GLY A 186 -27.38 9.82 2.66
N GLU A 187 -26.30 9.27 2.11
CA GLU A 187 -26.16 7.87 1.68
C GLU A 187 -26.24 6.95 2.90
N GLY A 188 -25.26 7.04 3.79
CA GLY A 188 -25.28 6.38 5.10
C GLY A 188 -24.68 4.98 5.09
N ASP A 189 -23.56 4.82 4.38
CA ASP A 189 -22.76 3.59 4.41
C ASP A 189 -22.21 3.34 5.80
N ASP A 190 -21.91 2.07 6.08
CA ASP A 190 -21.37 1.58 7.34
C ASP A 190 -20.03 0.88 7.09
N ILE A 191 -18.94 1.64 7.28
CA ILE A 191 -17.57 1.12 7.18
C ILE A 191 -17.19 0.52 8.53
N HIS A 192 -17.02 -0.80 8.57
CA HIS A 192 -16.71 -1.49 9.82
C HIS A 192 -15.25 -1.31 10.28
N THR A 193 -15.05 -1.57 11.57
CA THR A 193 -13.80 -1.36 12.30
C THR A 193 -12.67 -2.33 11.98
N ASP A 194 -12.90 -3.27 11.06
CA ASP A 194 -11.93 -4.24 10.53
C ASP A 194 -11.48 -3.87 9.11
N ILE A 195 -11.49 -2.56 8.82
CA ILE A 195 -10.87 -1.92 7.64
C ILE A 195 -9.69 -1.08 8.14
N GLU A 196 -8.57 -1.10 7.42
CA GLU A 196 -7.35 -0.36 7.79
C GLU A 196 -7.04 0.80 6.84
N ALA A 197 -7.57 0.76 5.62
CA ALA A 197 -7.29 1.77 4.60
C ALA A 197 -8.56 2.42 4.03
N LEU A 198 -8.51 3.75 3.86
CA LEU A 198 -9.54 4.53 3.19
C LEU A 198 -8.97 5.25 1.97
N ASN A 199 -9.69 5.16 0.86
CA ASN A 199 -9.41 5.95 -0.33
C ASN A 199 -10.63 6.83 -0.65
N GLY A 200 -10.43 8.14 -0.69
CA GLY A 200 -11.44 9.15 -0.99
C GLY A 200 -11.93 9.12 -2.45
N GLY A 201 -12.68 10.15 -2.83
CA GLY A 201 -13.13 10.45 -4.18
C GLY A 201 -12.26 11.50 -4.87
N TYR A 202 -12.84 12.20 -5.85
CA TYR A 202 -12.14 13.26 -6.62
C TYR A 202 -12.57 14.69 -6.22
N ASP A 203 -13.22 14.86 -5.08
CA ASP A 203 -13.71 16.14 -4.56
C ASP A 203 -13.36 16.25 -3.07
N ASP A 204 -13.59 17.42 -2.44
CA ASP A 204 -13.23 17.68 -1.04
C ASP A 204 -13.80 16.66 -0.04
N ASP A 205 -12.95 15.77 0.47
CA ASP A 205 -13.31 14.63 1.31
C ASP A 205 -12.91 14.82 2.78
N VAL A 206 -13.52 14.02 3.67
CA VAL A 206 -13.10 13.90 5.06
C VAL A 206 -12.92 12.43 5.41
N LEU A 207 -11.68 12.03 5.68
CA LEU A 207 -11.31 10.66 6.03
C LEU A 207 -10.90 10.58 7.50
N ILE A 208 -11.45 9.62 8.24
CA ILE A 208 -11.19 9.43 9.67
C ILE A 208 -10.83 7.96 9.91
N GLY A 209 -9.60 7.75 10.36
CA GLY A 209 -9.08 6.45 10.78
C GLY A 209 -9.62 5.98 12.13
N THR A 210 -8.81 5.18 12.80
CA THR A 210 -9.11 4.48 14.05
C THR A 210 -8.03 4.79 15.08
N PRO A 211 -8.11 4.25 16.31
CA PRO A 211 -6.98 4.27 17.25
C PRO A 211 -5.85 3.27 16.94
N GLY A 212 -5.85 2.58 15.80
CA GLY A 212 -4.77 1.73 15.32
C GLY A 212 -4.27 2.18 13.95
N ASP A 213 -3.17 1.59 13.47
CA ASP A 213 -2.48 2.02 12.25
C ASP A 213 -3.40 2.04 11.01
N ASN A 214 -3.46 3.19 10.32
CA ASN A 214 -4.28 3.38 9.12
C ASN A 214 -3.47 3.91 7.91
N GLU A 215 -4.03 3.69 6.70
CA GLU A 215 -3.62 4.39 5.48
C GLU A 215 -4.80 5.20 4.94
N LEU A 216 -4.63 6.51 4.84
CA LEU A 216 -5.65 7.42 4.36
C LEU A 216 -5.14 8.14 3.11
N ASP A 217 -5.91 8.07 2.03
CA ASP A 217 -5.60 8.68 0.73
C ASP A 217 -6.77 9.56 0.27
N GLY A 218 -6.60 10.89 0.30
CA GLY A 218 -7.60 11.87 -0.14
C GLY A 218 -7.76 11.96 -1.65
N ARG A 219 -6.68 11.65 -2.40
CA ARG A 219 -6.56 11.71 -3.86
C ARG A 219 -6.60 13.13 -4.45
N SER A 220 -7.76 13.70 -4.70
CA SER A 220 -7.89 14.99 -5.39
C SER A 220 -9.01 15.75 -4.73
N GLY A 221 -8.77 17.01 -4.37
CA GLY A 221 -9.75 17.79 -3.65
C GLY A 221 -9.08 18.55 -2.52
N HIS A 222 -9.87 19.34 -1.78
CA HIS A 222 -9.39 19.91 -0.53
C HIS A 222 -9.73 18.99 0.64
N ASP A 223 -8.86 18.04 0.91
CA ASP A 223 -9.17 16.91 1.79
C ASP A 223 -8.76 17.16 3.24
N VAL A 224 -9.44 16.46 4.15
CA VAL A 224 -9.11 16.47 5.58
C VAL A 224 -8.97 15.05 6.08
N LEU A 225 -7.75 14.68 6.46
CA LEU A 225 -7.39 13.35 6.93
C LEU A 225 -7.08 13.38 8.44
N TYR A 226 -7.74 12.50 9.19
CA TYR A 226 -7.51 12.29 10.62
C TYR A 226 -7.08 10.84 10.89
N GLY A 227 -5.80 10.62 11.18
CA GLY A 227 -5.27 9.30 11.58
C GLY A 227 -5.83 8.83 12.92
N LEU A 228 -5.88 9.76 13.90
CA LEU A 228 -6.29 9.58 15.30
C LEU A 228 -5.22 8.95 16.18
N GLY A 229 -4.94 7.66 16.05
CA GLY A 229 -3.79 7.09 16.74
C GLY A 229 -3.41 5.73 16.19
N GLY A 230 -2.24 5.22 16.56
CA GLY A 230 -1.57 4.22 15.73
C GLY A 230 -0.52 4.89 14.84
N ASP A 231 0.24 4.09 14.10
CA ASP A 231 1.29 4.60 13.21
C ASP A 231 0.72 4.81 11.78
N ASP A 232 0.23 6.02 11.48
CA ASP A 232 -0.58 6.29 10.28
C ASP A 232 0.25 6.72 9.04
N LEU A 233 -0.27 6.44 7.85
CA LEU A 233 0.22 6.96 6.57
C LEU A 233 -0.86 7.84 5.94
N LEU A 234 -0.54 9.12 5.73
CA LEU A 234 -1.49 10.12 5.27
C LEU A 234 -1.03 10.70 3.93
N ARG A 235 -1.83 10.47 2.89
CA ARG A 235 -1.63 11.03 1.55
C ARG A 235 -2.77 12.01 1.27
N GLY A 236 -2.47 13.31 1.25
CA GLY A 236 -3.44 14.34 0.89
C GLY A 236 -3.85 14.19 -0.57
N GLY A 237 -2.88 14.32 -1.46
CA GLY A 237 -3.06 14.17 -2.90
C GLY A 237 -2.94 15.51 -3.61
N GLU A 238 -3.72 15.69 -4.68
CA GLU A 238 -3.77 16.95 -5.43
C GLU A 238 -4.61 18.00 -4.69
N ASP A 239 -4.22 19.28 -4.83
CA ASP A 239 -4.87 20.48 -4.28
C ASP A 239 -4.40 20.86 -2.85
N THR A 240 -5.27 21.28 -1.93
CA THR A 240 -4.82 21.83 -0.62
C THR A 240 -5.43 21.03 0.50
N ASP A 241 -4.59 20.29 1.22
CA ASP A 241 -5.04 19.30 2.19
C ASP A 241 -4.70 19.65 3.63
N GLN A 242 -5.35 18.94 4.55
CA GLN A 242 -5.03 18.98 5.97
C GLN A 242 -4.80 17.57 6.50
N LEU A 243 -3.58 17.32 6.97
CA LEU A 243 -3.16 16.03 7.48
C LEU A 243 -2.96 16.13 9.00
N TYR A 244 -3.73 15.35 9.75
CA TYR A 244 -3.62 15.23 11.21
C TYR A 244 -3.28 13.78 11.57
N GLY A 245 -2.06 13.54 12.07
CA GLY A 245 -1.60 12.22 12.51
C GLY A 245 -2.34 11.77 13.77
N GLY A 246 -1.89 12.27 14.92
CA GLY A 246 -2.55 12.07 16.19
C GLY A 246 -1.62 11.42 17.21
N GLU A 247 -2.05 10.34 17.85
CA GLU A 247 -1.20 9.57 18.77
C GLU A 247 -0.47 8.43 18.05
N GLY A 248 0.81 8.58 17.75
CA GLY A 248 1.59 7.45 17.24
C GLY A 248 2.84 7.93 16.54
N PHE A 249 3.27 7.18 15.52
CA PHE A 249 4.28 7.62 14.58
C PHE A 249 3.65 7.78 13.20
N ASP A 250 3.39 9.02 12.83
CA ASP A 250 2.61 9.33 11.64
C ASP A 250 3.48 9.88 10.50
N VAL A 251 3.11 9.58 9.26
CA VAL A 251 3.88 9.95 8.07
C VAL A 251 3.00 10.67 7.05
N ALA A 252 3.40 11.88 6.67
CA ALA A 252 2.89 12.55 5.48
C ALA A 252 3.59 12.00 4.22
N ASP A 253 2.83 11.48 3.27
CA ASP A 253 3.35 10.75 2.11
C ASP A 253 3.05 11.47 0.80
N TYR A 254 4.11 12.00 0.18
CA TYR A 254 4.08 12.64 -1.14
C TYR A 254 4.67 11.74 -2.24
N SER A 255 4.80 10.43 -2.01
CA SER A 255 5.49 9.49 -2.93
C SER A 255 4.88 9.37 -4.32
N TRP A 256 3.68 9.93 -4.55
CA TRP A 256 3.02 9.95 -5.86
C TRP A 256 3.22 11.26 -6.62
N GLU A 257 3.85 12.25 -5.98
CA GLU A 257 4.11 13.55 -6.58
C GLU A 257 5.26 13.50 -7.58
N TRP A 258 4.99 14.03 -8.77
CA TRP A 258 5.97 14.08 -9.86
C TRP A 258 6.80 15.37 -9.86
N ASP A 259 6.22 16.44 -9.33
CA ASP A 259 6.89 17.73 -9.17
C ASP A 259 7.51 17.79 -7.77
N PRO A 260 8.61 18.56 -7.57
CA PRO A 260 9.26 18.64 -6.28
C PRO A 260 8.36 19.20 -5.18
N VAL A 261 8.46 18.61 -3.99
CA VAL A 261 7.74 19.03 -2.79
C VAL A 261 8.65 19.77 -1.81
N VAL A 262 8.04 20.68 -1.05
CA VAL A 262 8.67 21.29 0.11
C VAL A 262 7.81 20.94 1.31
N VAL A 263 8.35 20.16 2.25
CA VAL A 263 7.62 19.70 3.43
C VAL A 263 8.36 20.12 4.69
N THR A 264 7.62 20.72 5.62
CA THR A 264 8.10 21.16 6.92
C THR A 264 7.16 20.65 8.01
N LEU A 265 7.66 19.83 8.94
CA LEU A 265 6.84 19.28 10.04
C LEU A 265 6.62 20.31 11.17
N ASP A 266 6.09 21.49 10.83
CA ASP A 266 5.94 22.64 11.73
C ASP A 266 4.49 23.12 11.95
N GLY A 267 3.51 22.42 11.36
CA GLY A 267 2.09 22.72 11.52
C GLY A 267 1.64 24.00 10.82
N GLN A 268 2.36 24.46 9.79
CA GLN A 268 1.94 25.59 8.96
C GLN A 268 1.40 25.10 7.61
N ALA A 269 0.41 25.83 7.06
CA ALA A 269 -0.18 25.51 5.76
C ALA A 269 0.71 26.05 4.62
N ASN A 270 1.80 25.37 4.33
CA ASN A 270 2.76 25.75 3.28
C ASN A 270 3.54 24.56 2.70
N ASP A 271 3.02 23.35 2.86
CA ASP A 271 3.68 22.13 2.40
C ASP A 271 3.14 21.67 1.04
N GLY A 272 3.76 20.63 0.48
CA GLY A 272 3.44 20.05 -0.82
C GLY A 272 4.20 20.66 -2.00
N THR A 273 3.67 20.49 -3.21
CA THR A 273 4.20 21.10 -4.43
C THR A 273 3.95 22.61 -4.44
N SER A 274 4.50 23.29 -5.45
CA SER A 274 4.44 24.76 -5.56
C SER A 274 3.01 25.31 -5.66
N GLY A 275 2.46 25.70 -4.52
CA GLY A 275 1.19 26.42 -4.42
C GLY A 275 0.02 25.58 -3.92
N GLU A 276 0.25 24.31 -3.55
CA GLU A 276 -0.71 23.45 -2.84
C GLU A 276 -1.01 24.01 -1.46
N ASN A 277 0.02 24.28 -0.65
CA ASN A 277 -0.09 24.84 0.71
C ASN A 277 -0.81 23.90 1.68
N ASP A 278 -0.48 22.63 1.63
CA ASP A 278 -0.98 21.65 2.59
C ASP A 278 -0.61 22.06 4.01
N LEU A 279 -1.48 21.68 4.94
CA LEU A 279 -1.22 21.71 6.36
C LEU A 279 -0.81 20.31 6.82
N VAL A 280 0.50 20.09 6.95
CA VAL A 280 1.02 18.94 7.69
C VAL A 280 1.06 19.30 9.17
N SER A 281 0.15 18.73 9.96
CA SER A 281 0.04 19.06 11.38
C SER A 281 1.32 18.74 12.14
N GLY A 282 1.61 19.53 13.19
CA GLY A 282 2.85 19.41 13.96
C GLY A 282 2.92 18.19 14.90
N ASP A 283 1.94 17.30 14.82
CA ASP A 283 1.90 15.97 15.44
C ASP A 283 2.21 14.84 14.45
N ILE A 284 2.73 15.17 13.26
CA ILE A 284 3.27 14.19 12.30
C ILE A 284 4.79 14.16 12.45
N GLU A 285 5.34 12.95 12.59
CA GLU A 285 6.77 12.71 12.84
C GLU A 285 7.57 12.36 11.58
N GLY A 286 6.90 12.01 10.49
CA GLY A 286 7.55 11.60 9.25
C GLY A 286 7.07 12.31 8.00
N ALA A 287 7.97 12.43 7.03
CA ALA A 287 7.66 12.88 5.68
C ALA A 287 8.38 12.02 4.64
N VAL A 288 7.67 11.70 3.56
CA VAL A 288 8.20 11.04 2.37
C VAL A 288 8.03 11.99 1.19
N GLY A 289 9.11 12.24 0.45
CA GLY A 289 9.13 13.01 -0.80
C GLY A 289 8.48 12.27 -1.96
N GLY A 290 8.68 12.78 -3.17
CA GLY A 290 8.15 12.28 -4.43
C GLY A 290 9.24 11.87 -5.42
N TYR A 291 9.01 12.16 -6.71
CA TYR A 291 9.95 11.87 -7.79
C TYR A 291 10.85 13.06 -8.18
N GLY A 292 10.78 14.16 -7.42
CA GLY A 292 11.43 15.43 -7.71
C GLY A 292 12.58 15.74 -6.75
N ASP A 293 13.27 16.86 -6.98
CA ASP A 293 14.34 17.33 -6.08
C ASP A 293 13.72 18.00 -4.83
N ASP A 294 13.46 17.22 -3.80
CA ASP A 294 12.61 17.61 -2.68
C ASP A 294 13.35 18.36 -1.57
N VAL A 295 12.58 19.09 -0.76
CA VAL A 295 13.09 19.73 0.46
C VAL A 295 12.27 19.28 1.66
N LEU A 296 12.85 18.38 2.46
CA LEU A 296 12.21 17.83 3.65
C LEU A 296 12.86 18.41 4.90
N THR A 297 12.04 18.98 5.80
CA THR A 297 12.50 19.49 7.09
C THR A 297 11.71 18.83 8.21
N GLY A 298 12.42 18.10 9.07
CA GLY A 298 11.85 17.43 10.25
C GLY A 298 11.48 18.41 11.36
N ASN A 299 11.17 17.85 12.54
CA ASN A 299 10.85 18.62 13.74
C ASN A 299 11.91 18.43 14.84
N ALA A 300 11.54 18.50 16.12
CA ALA A 300 12.49 18.37 17.23
C ALA A 300 12.38 17.02 17.97
N GLY A 301 11.51 16.14 17.50
CA GLY A 301 11.31 14.77 18.00
C GLY A 301 11.78 13.74 16.99
N ASP A 302 11.86 12.50 17.43
CA ASP A 302 12.33 11.36 16.65
C ASP A 302 11.41 11.12 15.43
N GLY A 303 11.97 11.11 14.22
CA GLY A 303 11.22 11.10 12.96
C GLY A 303 11.78 10.21 11.84
N LEU A 304 11.12 10.28 10.68
CA LEU A 304 11.53 9.68 9.41
C LEU A 304 11.47 10.73 8.30
N LEU A 305 12.56 10.94 7.59
CA LEU A 305 12.58 11.76 6.37
C LEU A 305 13.16 10.93 5.23
N ALA A 306 12.39 10.72 4.17
CA ALA A 306 12.81 9.95 3.01
C ALA A 306 12.60 10.75 1.71
N GLY A 307 13.68 11.00 0.97
CA GLY A 307 13.68 11.77 -0.28
C GLY A 307 13.06 11.03 -1.46
N LEU A 308 13.39 9.74 -1.61
CA LEU A 308 13.03 8.87 -2.74
C LEU A 308 13.85 9.12 -4.01
N GLU A 309 13.24 9.56 -5.10
CA GLU A 309 13.94 9.77 -6.37
C GLU A 309 14.15 11.27 -6.58
N GLY A 310 15.37 11.73 -6.80
CA GLY A 310 15.64 13.17 -7.00
C GLY A 310 16.89 13.61 -6.25
N ASP A 311 17.41 14.80 -6.56
CA ASP A 311 18.53 15.36 -5.79
C ASP A 311 17.98 16.07 -4.55
N ASP A 312 17.86 15.34 -3.44
CA ASP A 312 17.06 15.80 -2.31
C ASP A 312 17.83 16.62 -1.26
N ARG A 313 17.10 17.47 -0.54
CA ARG A 313 17.62 18.22 0.60
C ARG A 313 16.85 17.86 1.86
N ILE A 314 17.51 17.15 2.76
CA ILE A 314 16.97 16.76 4.07
C ILE A 314 17.60 17.62 5.16
N VAL A 315 16.77 18.28 5.95
CA VAL A 315 17.19 19.11 7.09
C VAL A 315 16.55 18.58 8.36
N ASP A 316 17.38 18.03 9.23
CA ASP A 316 16.95 17.57 10.55
C ASP A 316 17.32 18.61 11.63
N PRO A 317 16.31 19.23 12.30
CA PRO A 317 16.55 20.17 13.37
C PRO A 317 16.69 19.54 14.77
N GLY A 318 16.37 18.26 14.98
CA GLY A 318 16.40 17.62 16.30
C GLY A 318 15.65 16.28 16.38
N GLY A 319 16.21 15.30 17.09
CA GLY A 319 15.53 14.02 17.37
C GLY A 319 16.48 12.85 17.15
N GLU A 320 16.16 11.62 17.56
CA GLU A 320 16.86 10.45 17.03
C GLU A 320 16.17 9.98 15.75
N ASP A 321 16.64 10.46 14.59
CA ASP A 321 15.93 10.35 13.32
C ASP A 321 16.45 9.24 12.41
N LEU A 322 15.59 8.83 11.46
CA LEU A 322 15.98 8.05 10.28
C LEU A 322 15.89 8.94 9.03
N LEU A 323 17.04 9.20 8.42
CA LEU A 323 17.18 10.10 7.28
C LEU A 323 17.64 9.32 6.05
N GLU A 324 16.88 9.40 4.96
CA GLU A 324 17.04 8.57 3.77
C GLU A 324 17.06 9.43 2.51
N GLY A 325 18.21 9.49 1.83
CA GLY A 325 18.34 10.18 0.53
C GLY A 325 17.69 9.38 -0.60
N ASP A 326 18.02 8.08 -0.66
CA ASP A 326 17.57 7.13 -1.69
C ASP A 326 18.27 7.35 -3.07
N ASP A 327 17.56 7.54 -4.18
CA ASP A 327 18.14 7.61 -5.53
C ASP A 327 18.36 9.09 -5.94
N GLY A 328 19.61 9.54 -6.06
CA GLY A 328 19.92 10.92 -6.47
C GLY A 328 21.15 11.49 -5.77
N ASP A 329 21.58 12.71 -6.11
CA ASP A 329 22.72 13.34 -5.44
C ASP A 329 22.24 14.16 -4.22
N ASP A 330 22.23 13.55 -3.03
CA ASP A 330 21.51 14.13 -1.88
C ASP A 330 22.34 15.03 -0.95
N GLU A 331 21.68 15.99 -0.30
CA GLU A 331 22.22 16.79 0.80
C GLU A 331 21.47 16.56 2.12
N ILE A 332 22.11 15.87 3.07
CA ILE A 332 21.52 15.53 4.38
C ILE A 332 22.20 16.31 5.51
N GLU A 333 21.44 17.14 6.23
CA GLU A 333 21.88 17.93 7.38
C GLU A 333 21.39 17.32 8.70
N ALA A 334 22.15 16.35 9.24
CA ALA A 334 21.90 15.54 10.44
C ALA A 334 22.83 15.92 11.61
N ALA A 335 23.17 17.21 11.76
CA ALA A 335 24.10 17.67 12.81
C ALA A 335 23.35 18.53 13.84
N ASP A 336 22.26 17.97 14.32
CA ASP A 336 21.27 18.57 15.21
C ASP A 336 21.75 18.56 16.68
N GLY A 337 22.51 17.52 17.07
CA GLY A 337 23.05 17.24 18.39
C GLY A 337 22.62 15.88 18.97
N ALA A 338 21.72 15.16 18.29
CA ALA A 338 21.24 13.85 18.66
C ALA A 338 22.04 12.74 17.94
N ALA A 339 21.43 11.58 17.71
CA ALA A 339 22.13 10.42 17.17
C ALA A 339 21.27 9.73 16.13
N ASP A 340 21.58 10.02 14.87
CA ASP A 340 20.68 9.65 13.76
C ASP A 340 21.16 8.43 12.99
N GLY A 341 20.22 7.77 12.32
CA GLY A 341 20.50 6.82 11.25
C GLY A 341 20.46 7.55 9.91
N VAL A 342 21.57 7.57 9.17
CA VAL A 342 21.62 8.20 7.84
C VAL A 342 21.90 7.15 6.78
N LEU A 343 20.99 7.04 5.81
CA LEU A 343 21.10 6.20 4.62
C LEU A 343 21.16 7.12 3.41
N CYS A 344 22.31 7.21 2.74
CA CYS A 344 22.41 8.11 1.59
C CYS A 344 21.78 7.51 0.34
N GLY A 345 22.04 6.23 0.05
CA GLY A 345 21.48 5.57 -1.11
C GLY A 345 22.40 5.58 -2.34
N ASP A 346 21.82 5.68 -3.53
CA ASP A 346 22.51 5.61 -4.81
C ASP A 346 22.70 7.02 -5.38
N GLY A 347 23.94 7.50 -5.47
CA GLY A 347 24.22 8.79 -6.08
C GLY A 347 25.56 9.34 -5.66
N PHE A 348 25.67 10.66 -5.56
CA PHE A 348 26.82 11.33 -4.97
C PHE A 348 26.41 12.23 -3.81
N ASP A 349 26.46 11.65 -2.61
CA ASP A 349 25.73 12.22 -1.48
C ASP A 349 26.63 12.99 -0.54
N ALA A 350 26.07 14.00 0.10
CA ALA A 350 26.73 14.84 1.08
C ALA A 350 25.97 14.89 2.40
N VAL A 351 26.62 14.39 3.46
CA VAL A 351 26.08 14.39 4.82
C VAL A 351 26.88 15.32 5.72
N TRP A 352 26.18 16.14 6.49
CA TRP A 352 26.70 16.84 7.66
C TRP A 352 26.17 16.15 8.90
N ARG A 353 27.07 15.68 9.76
CA ARG A 353 26.71 14.80 10.86
C ARG A 353 27.45 15.08 12.15
N ASP A 354 26.86 14.67 13.25
CA ASP A 354 27.49 14.58 14.54
C ASP A 354 28.33 13.30 14.73
N PRO A 355 29.19 13.26 15.77
CA PRO A 355 29.95 12.07 16.09
C PRO A 355 29.09 10.86 16.50
N GLY A 356 27.84 11.08 16.92
CA GLY A 356 26.90 10.07 17.40
C GLY A 356 26.28 9.20 16.30
N ASP A 357 26.17 9.76 15.09
CA ASP A 357 25.28 9.26 14.05
C ASP A 357 25.84 8.01 13.36
N GLU A 358 24.95 7.08 13.03
CA GLU A 358 25.23 5.90 12.22
C GLU A 358 24.93 6.20 10.74
N VAL A 359 25.94 6.73 10.06
CA VAL A 359 25.93 6.94 8.61
C VAL A 359 26.36 5.67 7.88
N ASP A 360 25.58 5.24 6.87
CA ASP A 360 25.93 4.10 6.03
C ASP A 360 27.19 4.38 5.18
N GLY A 361 27.74 3.31 4.59
CA GLY A 361 29.03 3.36 3.90
C GLY A 361 28.94 3.75 2.43
N ASP A 362 27.75 4.06 1.93
CA ASP A 362 27.48 4.58 0.58
C ASP A 362 27.78 6.07 0.46
N CYS A 363 27.44 6.88 1.47
CA CYS A 363 27.68 8.34 1.46
C CYS A 363 29.10 8.77 1.03
N GLU A 364 29.22 9.50 -0.09
CA GLU A 364 30.50 9.89 -0.67
C GLU A 364 31.18 11.03 0.07
N ARG A 365 30.41 11.96 0.63
CA ARG A 365 30.91 13.15 1.34
C ARG A 365 30.33 13.27 2.74
N VAL A 366 31.04 12.71 3.71
CA VAL A 366 30.68 12.83 5.13
C VAL A 366 31.50 13.92 5.82
N THR A 367 30.83 14.98 6.27
CA THR A 367 31.39 16.14 6.95
C THR A 367 30.97 16.18 8.41
N ALA A 368 31.91 16.44 9.33
CA ALA A 368 31.59 16.56 10.75
C ALA A 368 31.07 17.97 11.11
N GLY A 369 29.98 18.00 11.88
CA GLY A 369 29.31 19.20 12.38
C GLY A 369 28.42 19.88 11.33
N ARG A 370 27.65 20.87 11.80
CA ARG A 370 26.65 21.60 11.01
C ARG A 370 27.20 22.16 9.71
N ARG A 371 26.36 22.13 8.67
CA ARG A 371 26.65 22.77 7.40
C ARG A 371 26.95 24.25 7.62
N SER A 372 28.09 24.67 7.10
CA SER A 372 28.47 26.08 7.13
C SER A 372 27.63 26.84 6.12
N VAL A 373 26.49 27.37 6.55
CA VAL A 373 25.73 28.32 5.74
C VAL A 373 26.55 29.59 5.66
N THR A 374 27.39 29.72 4.64
CA THR A 374 27.95 31.03 4.31
C THR A 374 26.77 31.85 3.79
N PRO A 375 26.35 32.94 4.44
CA PRO A 375 25.21 33.71 3.96
C PRO A 375 25.52 34.18 2.54
N THR A 376 24.71 33.72 1.59
CA THR A 376 24.73 34.22 0.21
C THR A 376 24.57 35.74 0.28
N PRO A 377 25.47 36.55 -0.31
CA PRO A 377 25.29 37.99 -0.31
C PRO A 377 23.95 38.31 -0.96
N THR A 378 23.08 38.98 -0.22
CA THR A 378 21.77 39.47 -0.67
C THR A 378 21.91 40.07 -2.07
N PRO A 379 21.19 39.59 -3.09
CA PRO A 379 21.25 40.20 -4.40
C PRO A 379 20.83 41.66 -4.25
N THR A 380 21.76 42.56 -4.57
CA THR A 380 21.48 44.00 -4.62
C THR A 380 20.35 44.23 -5.62
N PRO A 381 19.27 44.95 -5.26
CA PRO A 381 18.17 45.17 -6.17
C PRO A 381 18.68 45.88 -7.43
N THR A 382 18.57 45.21 -8.58
CA THR A 382 18.80 45.82 -9.89
C THR A 382 17.67 46.83 -10.13
N PRO A 383 17.95 48.11 -10.48
CA PRO A 383 16.91 49.11 -10.62
C PRO A 383 15.93 48.73 -11.74
N THR A 384 14.66 48.62 -11.37
CA THR A 384 13.51 48.36 -12.22
C THR A 384 13.43 49.34 -13.38
N ALA A 385 13.45 48.84 -14.61
CA ALA A 385 13.10 49.63 -15.79
C ALA A 385 11.59 49.89 -15.79
N THR A 386 11.22 51.17 -15.73
CA THR A 386 9.83 51.65 -15.79
C THR A 386 9.18 51.27 -17.13
N ALA A 387 8.23 50.33 -17.11
CA ALA A 387 7.31 50.10 -18.23
C ALA A 387 5.98 50.83 -17.94
N THR A 388 5.71 51.87 -18.73
CA THR A 388 4.47 52.64 -18.70
C THR A 388 3.33 51.81 -19.28
N ALA A 389 2.37 51.39 -18.45
CA ALA A 389 1.13 50.76 -18.91
C ALA A 389 0.09 51.83 -19.29
N THR A 390 -0.54 51.67 -20.45
CA THR A 390 -1.80 52.34 -20.83
C THR A 390 -2.86 51.25 -21.00
N PRO A 391 -4.06 51.34 -20.39
CA PRO A 391 -5.05 50.27 -20.51
C PRO A 391 -5.91 50.48 -21.74
N THR A 392 -6.04 49.45 -22.58
CA THR A 392 -7.16 49.36 -23.55
C THR A 392 -7.77 47.97 -23.47
N ALA A 393 -9.01 47.90 -23.02
CA ALA A 393 -9.83 46.70 -23.04
C ALA A 393 -10.28 46.37 -24.47
N GLY A 394 -10.21 45.09 -24.85
CA GLY A 394 -10.71 44.53 -26.11
C GLY A 394 -10.83 43.00 -26.00
N PRO A 395 -11.76 42.37 -26.73
CA PRO A 395 -12.53 41.23 -26.24
C PRO A 395 -11.86 39.87 -26.41
N VAL A 396 -12.20 38.96 -25.50
CA VAL A 396 -11.84 37.54 -25.49
C VAL A 396 -12.27 36.86 -26.79
N ARG A 397 -11.32 36.22 -27.47
CA ARG A 397 -11.57 35.27 -28.56
C ARG A 397 -11.20 33.87 -28.06
N ASN A 398 -12.20 32.99 -28.01
CA ASN A 398 -12.04 31.55 -27.89
C ASN A 398 -11.02 31.05 -28.92
N THR A 399 -9.92 30.46 -28.44
CA THR A 399 -9.07 29.57 -29.21
C THR A 399 -9.08 28.20 -28.54
N VAL A 400 -9.67 27.26 -29.28
CA VAL A 400 -9.71 25.82 -29.04
C VAL A 400 -8.28 25.29 -28.85
N PHE A 401 -8.02 24.68 -27.69
CA PHE A 401 -6.84 23.85 -27.48
C PHE A 401 -7.03 22.48 -28.17
N PRO A 402 -6.02 21.95 -28.88
CA PRO A 402 -6.11 20.61 -29.44
C PRO A 402 -6.01 19.56 -28.33
N THR A 403 -7.05 18.74 -28.22
CA THR A 403 -7.10 17.53 -27.40
C THR A 403 -5.97 16.57 -27.80
N ARG A 404 -4.91 16.48 -26.97
CA ARG A 404 -4.11 15.26 -26.91
C ARG A 404 -4.83 14.31 -25.98
N ARG A 405 -5.25 13.17 -26.51
CA ARG A 405 -5.79 12.06 -25.72
C ARG A 405 -4.73 11.63 -24.69
N PRO A 406 -5.06 11.55 -23.39
CA PRO A 406 -4.21 10.81 -22.46
C PRO A 406 -4.09 9.36 -22.97
N ARG A 407 -2.87 8.81 -22.92
CA ARG A 407 -2.69 7.37 -23.00
C ARG A 407 -3.35 6.77 -21.75
N PRO A 408 -4.06 5.63 -21.84
CA PRO A 408 -4.50 4.94 -20.65
C PRO A 408 -3.27 4.61 -19.81
N ALA A 409 -3.26 5.12 -18.57
CA ALA A 409 -2.35 4.66 -17.53
C ALA A 409 -2.58 3.15 -17.37
N GLN A 410 -1.51 2.38 -17.50
CA GLN A 410 -1.51 1.01 -17.03
C GLN A 410 -1.49 1.10 -15.51
N ALA A 411 -2.50 0.53 -14.85
CA ALA A 411 -2.47 0.30 -13.42
C ALA A 411 -1.13 -0.39 -13.06
N PRO A 412 -0.42 0.03 -12.01
CA PRO A 412 0.72 -0.70 -11.52
C PRO A 412 0.26 -2.11 -11.12
N ASP A 413 0.97 -3.09 -11.66
CA ASP A 413 0.78 -4.52 -11.49
C ASP A 413 1.07 -4.87 -10.02
N VAL A 414 0.02 -5.01 -9.21
CA VAL A 414 0.09 -5.44 -7.80
C VAL A 414 0.63 -6.86 -7.81
N THR A 415 1.93 -6.99 -7.57
CA THR A 415 2.62 -8.28 -7.53
C THR A 415 2.99 -8.60 -6.08
N PRO A 416 2.67 -9.80 -5.57
CA PRO A 416 2.97 -10.17 -4.20
C PRO A 416 4.49 -10.15 -3.90
N PRO A 417 4.88 -9.94 -2.63
CA PRO A 417 6.25 -9.60 -2.24
C PRO A 417 7.27 -10.65 -2.71
N THR A 418 8.11 -10.24 -3.66
CA THR A 418 9.17 -11.11 -4.20
C THR A 418 10.52 -10.78 -3.55
N ALA A 419 10.84 -11.42 -2.43
CA ALA A 419 12.15 -11.23 -1.78
C ALA A 419 13.30 -11.92 -2.56
N THR A 420 14.12 -11.14 -3.28
CA THR A 420 15.33 -11.61 -3.96
C THR A 420 16.59 -11.32 -3.13
N VAL A 421 17.38 -12.36 -2.80
CA VAL A 421 18.66 -12.22 -2.10
C VAL A 421 19.79 -11.99 -3.11
N LEU A 422 20.20 -10.74 -3.32
CA LEU A 422 21.40 -10.40 -4.09
C LEU A 422 22.62 -10.24 -3.15
N GLN A 423 23.73 -10.93 -3.46
CA GLN A 423 24.98 -10.84 -2.72
C GLN A 423 26.09 -10.28 -3.63
N SER A 424 26.73 -9.18 -3.23
CA SER A 424 28.08 -8.81 -3.70
C SER A 424 29.03 -8.99 -2.51
N THR A 425 30.20 -9.62 -2.61
CA THR A 425 31.28 -9.35 -3.57
C THR A 425 31.84 -10.63 -4.22
N GLY A 426 31.97 -10.60 -5.56
CA GLY A 426 32.83 -11.50 -6.34
C GLY A 426 32.18 -12.81 -6.75
N ARG A 427 32.34 -13.18 -8.03
CA ARG A 427 31.85 -14.42 -8.66
C ARG A 427 32.09 -15.67 -7.81
N ALA A 428 31.17 -16.03 -6.92
CA ALA A 428 31.05 -17.34 -6.32
C ALA A 428 29.68 -17.49 -5.64
N ARG A 429 28.89 -18.47 -6.09
CA ARG A 429 27.70 -18.98 -5.40
C ARG A 429 28.11 -19.60 -4.04
N ALA A 430 28.34 -18.78 -3.01
CA ALA A 430 28.36 -19.16 -1.58
C ALA A 430 28.71 -17.95 -0.68
N ALA A 431 27.75 -17.53 0.14
CA ALA A 431 27.90 -16.54 1.20
C ALA A 431 29.03 -16.92 2.18
N THR A 432 29.96 -15.98 2.46
CA THR A 432 31.05 -16.18 3.42
C THR A 432 30.90 -15.20 4.60
N LEU A 433 30.51 -15.70 5.77
CA LEU A 433 30.40 -14.93 7.02
C LEU A 433 31.80 -14.60 7.57
N ARG A 434 32.10 -13.31 7.77
CA ARG A 434 33.38 -12.82 8.29
C ARG A 434 33.28 -12.50 9.79
N ARG A 435 34.43 -12.32 10.45
CA ARG A 435 34.48 -11.86 11.87
C ARG A 435 33.84 -10.48 12.09
N SER A 436 33.77 -9.67 11.05
CA SER A 436 33.11 -8.36 11.03
C SER A 436 31.58 -8.45 10.93
N GLY A 437 31.00 -9.64 10.70
CA GLY A 437 29.58 -9.84 10.46
C GLY A 437 29.27 -10.24 9.02
N LEU A 438 27.99 -10.17 8.67
CA LEU A 438 27.43 -10.40 7.33
C LEU A 438 26.59 -9.18 6.95
N LEU A 439 26.76 -8.66 5.74
CA LEU A 439 25.89 -7.64 5.17
C LEU A 439 24.85 -8.35 4.28
N LEU A 440 23.58 -7.95 4.40
CA LEU A 440 22.43 -8.53 3.71
C LEU A 440 21.67 -7.41 3.04
N THR A 441 21.28 -7.53 1.77
CA THR A 441 20.28 -6.64 1.18
C THR A 441 18.90 -7.31 1.27
N VAL A 442 17.86 -6.56 1.64
CA VAL A 442 16.49 -6.98 1.90
C VAL A 442 15.57 -5.97 1.24
N ARG A 443 14.80 -6.39 0.23
CA ARG A 443 13.75 -5.58 -0.38
C ARG A 443 12.43 -5.80 0.33
N CYS A 444 11.70 -4.73 0.59
CA CYS A 444 10.27 -4.76 0.85
C CYS A 444 9.57 -3.94 -0.23
N ASN A 445 8.34 -4.34 -0.56
CA ASN A 445 7.49 -3.66 -1.54
C ASN A 445 6.48 -2.73 -0.83
N GLU A 446 6.54 -2.70 0.49
CA GLU A 446 5.67 -2.00 1.44
C GLU A 446 6.52 -1.70 2.69
N ILE A 447 5.97 -0.92 3.62
CA ILE A 447 6.61 -0.63 4.89
C ILE A 447 6.79 -1.92 5.73
N CYS A 448 8.04 -2.36 5.96
CA CYS A 448 8.32 -3.59 6.71
C CYS A 448 9.43 -3.43 7.77
N ARG A 449 9.37 -4.25 8.83
CA ARG A 449 10.46 -4.50 9.79
C ARG A 449 11.24 -5.75 9.40
N ALA A 450 12.57 -5.66 9.32
CA ALA A 450 13.43 -6.80 9.02
C ALA A 450 14.30 -7.25 10.21
N SER A 451 14.34 -8.55 10.47
CA SER A 451 15.26 -9.19 11.42
C SER A 451 16.01 -10.36 10.78
N ALA A 452 17.23 -10.64 11.24
CA ALA A 452 18.00 -11.78 10.81
C ALA A 452 18.78 -12.46 11.93
N GLU A 453 18.81 -13.78 11.88
CA GLU A 453 19.56 -14.63 12.78
C GLU A 453 20.44 -15.60 12.00
N ILE A 454 21.66 -15.83 12.50
CA ILE A 454 22.54 -16.89 12.01
C ILE A 454 22.62 -17.97 13.07
N THR A 455 22.16 -19.18 12.74
CA THR A 455 22.15 -20.34 13.64
C THR A 455 23.16 -21.39 13.19
N GLY A 456 23.88 -21.96 14.17
CA GLY A 456 24.75 -23.11 14.00
C GLY A 456 24.30 -24.29 14.85
N SER A 457 25.04 -25.39 14.84
CA SER A 457 24.72 -26.61 15.63
C SER A 457 24.73 -26.43 17.16
N ARG A 458 25.07 -25.23 17.65
CA ARG A 458 25.13 -24.87 19.08
C ARG A 458 24.27 -23.65 19.43
N GLY A 459 23.35 -23.24 18.54
CA GLY A 459 22.47 -22.08 18.72
C GLY A 459 22.82 -20.87 17.85
N THR A 460 22.18 -19.74 18.14
CA THR A 460 22.34 -18.46 17.43
C THR A 460 23.73 -17.86 17.68
N VAL A 461 24.47 -17.59 16.60
CA VAL A 461 25.84 -17.06 16.63
C VAL A 461 25.93 -15.61 16.16
N ALA A 462 24.90 -15.11 15.47
CA ALA A 462 24.77 -13.72 15.07
C ALA A 462 23.29 -13.36 15.03
N SER A 463 22.96 -12.13 15.37
CA SER A 463 21.63 -11.57 15.17
C SER A 463 21.78 -10.11 14.73
N GLY A 464 20.82 -9.65 13.96
CA GLY A 464 20.61 -8.25 13.61
C GLY A 464 19.11 -8.03 13.54
N ALA A 465 18.65 -6.92 14.08
CA ALA A 465 17.30 -6.44 13.93
C ALA A 465 17.42 -4.95 13.63
N ARG A 466 16.58 -4.42 12.76
CA ARG A 466 16.37 -2.99 12.66
C ARG A 466 14.99 -2.67 13.24
N PRO A 467 14.90 -1.79 14.26
CA PRO A 467 13.67 -1.05 14.50
C PRO A 467 13.55 -0.02 13.36
N GLY A 468 12.39 0.08 12.73
CA GLY A 468 12.17 1.01 11.62
C GLY A 468 11.38 0.38 10.47
N LEU A 469 10.35 1.11 10.07
CA LEU A 469 9.48 0.95 8.92
C LEU A 469 10.23 1.49 7.65
N SER A 470 10.04 0.91 6.47
CA SER A 470 10.94 1.11 5.31
C SER A 470 10.31 0.80 3.94
N PHE A 471 10.48 1.66 2.91
CA PHE A 471 9.83 1.51 1.60
C PHE A 471 10.62 0.78 0.47
N GLN A 472 11.95 0.52 0.55
CA GLN A 472 12.72 -0.09 -0.58
C GLN A 472 13.92 -1.02 -0.19
N GLU A 473 14.76 -1.45 -1.18
CA GLU A 473 15.91 -2.38 -1.07
C GLU A 473 16.98 -2.01 -0.02
N ARG A 474 16.99 -2.65 1.16
CA ARG A 474 17.85 -2.25 2.30
C ARG A 474 18.98 -3.18 2.67
N ARG A 475 20.17 -2.62 2.95
CA ARG A 475 21.33 -3.35 3.51
C ARG A 475 21.26 -3.50 5.05
N MET A 476 20.87 -4.65 5.56
CA MET A 476 20.99 -5.05 6.98
C MET A 476 22.36 -5.64 7.34
N ARG A 477 22.97 -5.15 8.43
CA ARG A 477 24.24 -5.68 8.97
C ARG A 477 24.00 -6.64 10.13
N VAL A 478 24.27 -7.93 9.92
CA VAL A 478 24.18 -8.97 10.95
C VAL A 478 25.51 -9.10 11.70
N ARG A 479 25.54 -8.66 12.95
CA ARG A 479 26.76 -8.65 13.79
C ARG A 479 26.87 -9.95 14.60
N LEU A 480 28.08 -10.50 14.69
CA LEU A 480 28.36 -11.65 15.56
C LEU A 480 28.24 -11.23 17.03
N SER A 481 27.52 -12.02 17.84
CA SER A 481 27.48 -11.82 19.29
C SER A 481 28.87 -12.08 19.91
N ALA A 482 29.13 -11.59 21.13
CA ALA A 482 30.40 -11.87 21.81
C ALA A 482 30.66 -13.38 22.00
N ALA A 483 29.60 -14.15 22.25
CA ALA A 483 29.62 -15.62 22.27
C ALA A 483 29.85 -16.20 20.86
N GLY A 484 29.18 -15.65 19.85
CA GLY A 484 29.33 -16.00 18.44
C GLY A 484 30.75 -15.81 17.91
N LYS A 485 31.40 -14.69 18.21
CA LYS A 485 32.82 -14.41 17.85
C LYS A 485 33.78 -15.45 18.42
N ARG A 486 33.47 -16.03 19.59
CA ARG A 486 34.27 -17.08 20.25
C ARG A 486 33.92 -18.50 19.78
N ALA A 487 32.66 -18.72 19.38
CA ALA A 487 32.12 -20.02 18.99
C ALA A 487 32.21 -20.29 17.48
N LEU A 488 32.40 -19.27 16.65
CA LEU A 488 32.44 -19.39 15.20
C LEU A 488 33.58 -20.32 14.76
N ARG A 489 33.21 -21.43 14.11
CA ARG A 489 34.14 -22.40 13.51
C ARG A 489 33.79 -22.65 12.04
N PRO A 490 34.76 -23.06 11.21
CA PRO A 490 34.49 -23.51 9.85
C PRO A 490 33.41 -24.59 9.86
N GLY A 491 32.37 -24.43 9.05
CA GLY A 491 31.18 -25.27 9.13
C GLY A 491 29.97 -24.74 8.37
N ARG A 492 28.86 -25.46 8.51
CA ARG A 492 27.54 -25.08 7.95
C ARG A 492 26.72 -24.34 9.00
N TYR A 493 26.08 -23.27 8.57
CA TYR A 493 25.17 -22.43 9.36
C TYR A 493 23.91 -22.17 8.53
N GLN A 494 22.86 -21.69 9.17
CA GLN A 494 21.66 -21.18 8.50
C GLN A 494 21.52 -19.70 8.79
N LEU A 495 21.20 -18.92 7.76
CA LEU A 495 20.66 -17.58 7.89
C LEU A 495 19.14 -17.69 7.86
N LYS A 496 18.49 -17.14 8.87
CA LYS A 496 17.04 -16.92 8.92
C LYS A 496 16.83 -15.42 8.85
N VAL A 497 16.13 -14.94 7.83
CA VAL A 497 15.65 -13.55 7.75
C VAL A 497 14.15 -13.59 7.98
N THR A 498 13.63 -12.74 8.86
CA THR A 498 12.19 -12.59 9.11
C THR A 498 11.84 -11.16 8.76
N LEU A 499 10.97 -11.00 7.78
CA LEU A 499 10.29 -9.74 7.48
C LEU A 499 8.99 -9.74 8.27
N THR A 500 8.61 -8.58 8.76
CA THR A 500 7.36 -8.34 9.45
C THR A 500 6.76 -7.11 8.80
N ASP A 501 5.68 -7.27 8.06
CA ASP A 501 4.93 -6.14 7.48
C ASP A 501 4.21 -5.32 8.56
N ARG A 502 3.45 -4.31 8.14
CA ARG A 502 2.71 -3.38 9.00
C ARG A 502 1.63 -4.12 9.81
N ALA A 503 0.93 -5.08 9.19
CA ALA A 503 -0.07 -5.96 9.82
C ALA A 503 0.53 -6.97 10.84
N GLY A 504 1.86 -7.03 10.98
CA GLY A 504 2.53 -7.93 11.90
C GLY A 504 2.66 -9.38 11.39
N ASN A 505 2.27 -9.62 10.14
CA ASN A 505 2.45 -10.88 9.43
C ASN A 505 3.95 -11.12 9.20
N LYS A 506 4.38 -12.39 9.23
CA LYS A 506 5.80 -12.74 9.31
C LYS A 506 6.26 -13.64 8.19
N THR A 507 6.98 -13.07 7.24
CA THR A 507 7.63 -13.83 6.17
C THR A 507 9.05 -14.24 6.56
N THR A 508 9.30 -15.55 6.69
CA THR A 508 10.62 -16.10 7.05
C THR A 508 11.35 -16.74 5.86
N ILE A 509 12.55 -16.25 5.57
CA ILE A 509 13.45 -16.79 4.53
C ILE A 509 14.64 -17.50 5.16
N VAL A 510 14.86 -18.77 4.80
CA VAL A 510 16.03 -19.55 5.27
C VAL A 510 17.02 -19.79 4.13
N ARG A 511 18.30 -19.45 4.36
CA ARG A 511 19.40 -19.66 3.40
C ARG A 511 20.59 -20.41 4.05
N PRO A 512 21.18 -21.41 3.37
CA PRO A 512 22.37 -22.08 3.87
C PRO A 512 23.60 -21.17 3.78
N LEU A 513 24.34 -21.05 4.89
CA LEU A 513 25.61 -20.32 4.99
C LEU A 513 26.79 -21.27 5.21
N ARG A 514 27.95 -20.92 4.66
CA ARG A 514 29.20 -21.66 4.90
C ARG A 514 30.27 -20.73 5.46
N VAL A 515 30.72 -21.01 6.67
CA VAL A 515 31.87 -20.33 7.28
C VAL A 515 33.12 -21.07 6.84
N LYS A 516 34.06 -20.34 6.21
CA LYS A 516 35.36 -20.86 5.79
C LYS A 516 36.40 -20.68 6.89
#